data_AF-A0A950G691-F1
#
_entry.id   AF-A0A950G691-F1
#
_cell.length_a   1.000
_cell.length_b   1.000
_cell.length_c   1.000
_cell.angle_alpha   90.00
_cell.angle_beta   90.00
_cell.angle_gamma   90.00
#
_symmetry.space_group_name_H-M   'P 1'
#
loop_
_entity.id
_entity.type
_entity.pdbx_description
1 polymer ?
#
loop_
_entity_poly.entity_id
_entity_poly.type
_entity_poly.pdbx_seq_one_letter_code
_entity_poly.pdbx_strand_id
1 'polypeptide(L)'
;MEHVIHAARFLDRVLDPLAASLNREAALSILNLRIDPEIQARVNVLAERTNEGTITPDERAEYLSYIETVDLLAIFKLKAKHHLEANGTNQQRCPFGRRVKSVRLVPGWAGGQWAFGW
;
A
#
# COMPACT_ATOMS: atom_id res chain seq x y z
N MET A 1 -16.95 4.88 -9.68
CA MET A 1 -16.19 5.44 -8.53
C MET A 1 -16.76 5.03 -7.18
N GLU A 2 -18.07 4.82 -7.04
CA GLU A 2 -18.70 4.39 -5.77
C GLU A 2 -18.22 3.00 -5.28
N HIS A 3 -18.09 2.02 -6.18
CA HIS A 3 -17.65 0.65 -5.83
C HIS A 3 -16.27 0.59 -5.16
N VAL A 4 -15.30 1.39 -5.63
CA VAL A 4 -13.92 1.42 -5.09
C VAL A 4 -13.91 1.96 -3.65
N ILE A 5 -14.74 2.97 -3.36
CA ILE A 5 -14.84 3.58 -2.03
C ILE A 5 -15.43 2.59 -1.03
N HIS A 6 -16.41 1.78 -1.42
CA HIS A 6 -16.99 0.74 -0.55
C HIS A 6 -15.97 -0.35 -0.22
N ALA A 7 -15.26 -0.87 -1.22
CA ALA A 7 -14.24 -1.90 -1.03
C ALA A 7 -13.11 -1.40 -0.11
N ALA A 8 -12.59 -0.19 -0.35
CA ALA A 8 -11.53 0.39 0.47
C ALA A 8 -11.95 0.54 1.95
N ARG A 9 -13.17 1.03 2.22
CA ARG A 9 -13.69 1.18 3.60
C ARG A 9 -13.96 -0.17 4.28
N PHE A 10 -14.37 -1.17 3.51
CA PHE A 10 -14.51 -2.54 4.02
C PHE A 10 -13.15 -3.12 4.41
N LEU A 11 -12.18 -3.07 3.49
CA LEU A 11 -10.81 -3.55 3.71
C LEU A 11 -10.15 -2.82 4.88
N ASP A 12 -10.36 -1.51 5.01
CA ASP A 12 -9.87 -0.73 6.15
C ASP A 12 -10.32 -1.33 7.48
N ARG A 13 -11.61 -1.65 7.63
CA ARG A 13 -12.15 -2.24 8.87
C ARG A 13 -11.71 -3.68 9.11
N VAL A 14 -11.62 -4.48 8.05
CA VAL A 14 -11.27 -5.90 8.16
C VAL A 14 -9.79 -6.09 8.47
N LEU A 15 -8.92 -5.24 7.91
CA LEU A 15 -7.48 -5.35 8.09
C LEU A 15 -6.98 -4.74 9.40
N ASP A 16 -7.77 -3.91 10.09
CA ASP A 16 -7.41 -3.34 11.39
C ASP A 16 -7.03 -4.39 12.46
N PRO A 17 -7.90 -5.38 12.79
CA PRO A 17 -7.54 -6.39 13.77
C PRO A 17 -6.36 -7.26 13.33
N LEU A 18 -6.23 -7.51 12.02
CA LEU A 18 -5.10 -8.27 11.48
C LEU A 18 -3.79 -7.51 11.70
N ALA A 19 -3.76 -6.22 11.35
CA ALA A 19 -2.59 -5.37 11.55
C ALA A 19 -2.22 -5.24 13.03
N ALA A 20 -3.21 -5.17 13.93
CA ALA A 20 -2.98 -5.12 15.37
C ALA A 20 -2.33 -6.41 15.93
N SER A 21 -2.53 -7.56 15.28
CA SER A 21 -1.99 -8.85 15.68
C SER A 21 -0.56 -9.12 15.18
N LEU A 22 -0.04 -8.29 14.28
CA LEU A 22 1.28 -8.47 13.70
C LEU A 22 2.38 -8.23 14.74
N ASN A 23 3.41 -9.06 14.73
CA ASN A 23 4.67 -8.72 15.37
C ASN A 23 5.53 -7.83 14.45
N ARG A 24 6.61 -7.27 14.98
CA ARG A 24 7.49 -6.35 14.25
C ARG A 24 8.07 -6.97 12.96
N GLU A 25 8.50 -8.22 13.01
CA GLU A 25 9.11 -8.91 11.88
C GLU A 25 8.10 -9.14 10.76
N ALA A 26 6.90 -9.61 11.10
CA ALA A 26 5.80 -9.82 10.16
C ALA A 26 5.38 -8.50 9.50
N ALA A 27 5.25 -7.42 10.28
CA ALA A 27 4.93 -6.11 9.74
C ALA A 27 6.02 -5.59 8.76
N LEU A 28 7.30 -5.79 9.07
CA LEU A 28 8.40 -5.46 8.16
C LEU A 28 8.39 -6.34 6.90
N SER A 29 8.09 -7.63 7.03
CA SER A 29 7.96 -8.55 5.89
C SER A 29 6.86 -8.06 4.94
N ILE A 30 5.69 -7.68 5.47
CA ILE A 30 4.60 -7.10 4.69
C ILE A 30 5.04 -5.83 3.96
N LEU A 31 5.77 -4.92 4.63
CA LEU A 31 6.27 -3.69 4.00
C LEU A 31 7.25 -3.97 2.85
N ASN A 32 8.04 -5.03 2.97
CA ASN A 32 9.04 -5.43 1.98
C ASN A 32 8.50 -6.36 0.88
N LEU A 33 7.23 -6.79 0.94
CA LEU A 33 6.60 -7.54 -0.15
C LEU A 33 6.78 -6.77 -1.45
N ARG A 34 7.20 -7.45 -2.51
CA ARG A 34 7.30 -6.91 -3.87
C ARG A 34 6.42 -7.76 -4.77
N ILE A 35 5.79 -7.12 -5.75
CA ILE A 35 5.09 -7.85 -6.80
C ILE A 35 6.12 -8.65 -7.60
N ASP A 36 5.76 -9.89 -7.93
CA ASP A 36 6.56 -10.75 -8.76
C ASP A 36 6.84 -10.08 -10.12
N PRO A 37 8.09 -10.08 -10.62
CA PRO A 37 8.44 -9.42 -11.88
C PRO A 37 7.65 -9.92 -13.09
N GLU A 38 7.26 -11.20 -13.13
CA GLU A 38 6.46 -11.78 -14.20
C GLU A 38 5.03 -11.24 -14.18
N ILE A 39 4.44 -11.15 -12.98
CA ILE A 39 3.13 -10.50 -12.79
C ILE A 39 3.19 -9.03 -13.20
N GLN A 40 4.25 -8.31 -12.79
CA GLN A 40 4.42 -6.90 -13.17
C GLN A 40 4.55 -6.73 -14.68
N ALA A 41 5.28 -7.62 -15.36
CA ALA A 41 5.39 -7.62 -16.82
C ALA A 41 4.02 -7.87 -17.47
N ARG A 42 3.23 -8.83 -16.96
CA ARG A 42 1.88 -9.10 -17.45
C ARG A 42 0.95 -7.90 -17.27
N VAL A 43 0.96 -7.25 -16.11
CA VAL A 43 0.21 -6.01 -15.86
C VAL A 43 0.57 -4.92 -16.86
N ASN A 44 1.86 -4.76 -17.18
CA ASN A 44 2.31 -3.77 -18.16
C ASN A 44 1.75 -4.05 -19.56
N VAL A 45 1.81 -5.30 -20.02
CA VAL A 45 1.22 -5.69 -21.32
C VAL A 45 -0.28 -5.42 -21.37
N LEU A 46 -1.01 -5.74 -20.31
CA LEU A 46 -2.45 -5.49 -20.22
C LEU A 46 -2.78 -3.99 -20.20
N ALA A 47 -1.95 -3.18 -19.52
CA ALA A 47 -2.08 -1.74 -19.52
C ALA A 47 -1.86 -1.14 -20.92
N GLU A 48 -0.85 -1.60 -21.66
CA GLU A 48 -0.60 -1.19 -23.04
C GLU A 48 -1.80 -1.51 -23.94
N ARG A 49 -2.31 -2.74 -23.89
CA ARG A 49 -3.50 -3.14 -24.67
C ARG A 49 -4.76 -2.36 -24.30
N THR A 50 -4.89 -1.97 -23.02
CA THR A 50 -5.99 -1.11 -22.57
C THR A 50 -5.88 0.27 -23.22
N ASN A 51 -4.68 0.84 -23.28
CA ASN A 51 -4.43 2.15 -23.89
C ASN A 51 -4.64 2.14 -25.42
N GLU A 52 -4.26 1.04 -26.07
CA GLU A 52 -4.47 0.83 -27.52
C GLU A 52 -5.93 0.49 -27.87
N GLY A 53 -6.77 0.18 -26.88
CA GLY A 53 -8.14 -0.26 -27.08
C GLY A 53 -8.26 -1.68 -27.64
N THR A 54 -7.19 -2.47 -27.57
CA THR A 54 -7.09 -3.83 -28.10
C THR A 54 -7.33 -4.93 -27.05
N ILE A 55 -7.55 -4.54 -25.79
CA ILE A 55 -7.78 -5.47 -24.69
C ILE A 55 -9.07 -6.28 -24.85
N THR A 56 -8.98 -7.60 -24.66
CA THR A 56 -10.15 -8.49 -24.70
C THR A 56 -10.97 -8.41 -23.39
N PRO A 57 -12.23 -8.88 -23.36
CA PRO A 57 -13.01 -8.92 -22.12
C PRO A 57 -12.35 -9.74 -21.01
N ASP A 58 -11.75 -10.88 -21.35
CA ASP A 58 -11.05 -11.75 -20.38
C ASP A 58 -9.79 -11.08 -19.84
N GLU A 59 -9.01 -10.45 -20.72
CA GLU A 59 -7.81 -9.69 -20.35
C GLU A 59 -8.14 -8.48 -19.49
N ARG A 60 -9.29 -7.83 -19.73
CA ARG A 60 -9.79 -6.74 -18.89
C ARG A 60 -10.13 -7.25 -17.50
N ALA A 61 -10.78 -8.40 -17.38
CA ALA A 61 -11.11 -8.99 -16.08
C ALA A 61 -9.83 -9.36 -15.30
N GLU A 62 -8.84 -9.95 -15.99
CA GLU A 62 -7.51 -10.22 -15.45
C GLU A 62 -6.84 -8.93 -14.95
N TYR A 63 -6.79 -7.89 -15.78
CA TYR A 63 -6.20 -6.61 -15.43
C TYR A 63 -6.86 -5.96 -14.20
N LEU A 64 -8.20 -5.95 -14.15
CA LEU A 64 -8.95 -5.40 -13.02
C LEU A 64 -8.67 -6.16 -11.73
N SER A 65 -8.54 -7.49 -11.79
CA SER A 65 -8.19 -8.30 -10.61
C SER A 65 -6.82 -7.93 -10.02
N TYR A 66 -5.85 -7.57 -10.87
CA TYR A 66 -4.55 -7.08 -10.41
C TYR A 66 -4.65 -5.73 -9.73
N ILE A 67 -5.43 -4.79 -10.30
CA ILE A 67 -5.66 -3.47 -9.69
C ILE A 67 -6.30 -3.61 -8.30
N GLU A 68 -7.34 -4.44 -8.17
CA GLU A 68 -8.01 -4.69 -6.89
C GLU A 68 -7.06 -5.31 -5.85
N THR A 69 -6.18 -6.22 -6.28
CA THR A 69 -5.18 -6.85 -5.41
C THR A 69 -4.13 -5.85 -4.93
N VAL A 70 -3.70 -4.93 -5.80
CA VAL A 70 -2.76 -3.86 -5.44
C VAL A 70 -3.39 -2.93 -4.39
N ASP A 71 -4.65 -2.55 -4.55
CA ASP A 71 -5.35 -1.69 -3.59
C ASP A 71 -5.41 -2.33 -2.19
N LEU A 72 -5.72 -3.63 -2.12
CA LEU A 72 -5.69 -4.39 -0.86
C LEU A 72 -4.29 -4.36 -0.22
N LEU A 73 -3.26 -4.63 -1.02
CA LEU A 73 -1.88 -4.66 -0.52
C LEU A 73 -1.41 -3.27 -0.06
N ALA A 74 -1.84 -2.21 -0.74
CA ALA A 74 -1.55 -0.83 -0.35
C ALA A 74 -2.17 -0.48 1.01
N ILE A 75 -3.46 -0.81 1.21
CA ILE A 75 -4.14 -0.60 2.50
C ILE A 75 -3.44 -1.42 3.60
N PHE A 76 -3.07 -2.67 3.30
CA PHE A 76 -2.44 -3.52 4.30
C PHE A 76 -1.05 -3.03 4.70
N LYS A 77 -0.22 -2.61 3.73
CA LYS A 77 1.08 -1.97 3.99
C LYS A 77 0.93 -0.70 4.81
N LEU A 78 -0.06 0.14 4.51
CA LEU A 78 -0.31 1.36 5.27
C LEU A 78 -0.61 1.05 6.74
N LYS A 79 -1.44 0.04 7.02
CA LYS A 79 -1.75 -0.39 8.39
C LYS A 79 -0.56 -1.01 9.10
N ALA A 80 0.23 -1.84 8.41
CA ALA A 80 1.46 -2.42 8.96
C ALA A 80 2.47 -1.33 9.35
N LYS A 81 2.64 -0.30 8.49
CA LYS A 81 3.46 0.88 8.79
C LYS A 81 2.95 1.63 10.02
N HIS A 82 1.66 1.92 10.07
CA HIS A 82 1.06 2.62 11.21
C HIS A 82 1.22 1.83 12.52
N HIS A 83 1.06 0.51 12.48
CA HIS A 83 1.31 -0.37 13.63
C HIS A 83 2.76 -0.28 14.13
N LEU A 84 3.73 -0.28 13.22
CA LEU A 84 5.15 -0.12 13.57
C LEU A 84 5.47 1.26 14.14
N GLU A 85 4.85 2.32 13.62
CA GLU A 85 5.02 3.69 14.13
C GLU A 85 4.41 3.84 15.53
N ALA A 86 3.19 3.34 15.74
CA ALA A 86 2.50 3.35 17.03
C ALA A 86 3.29 2.57 18.10
N ASN A 87 3.78 1.37 17.78
CA ASN A 87 4.56 0.57 18.72
C ASN A 87 6.01 1.04 18.88
N GLY A 88 6.58 1.71 17.86
CA GLY A 88 7.87 2.40 17.95
C GLY A 88 7.84 3.56 18.94
N THR A 89 6.73 4.31 19.01
CA THR A 89 6.56 5.39 20.00
C THR A 89 6.31 4.90 21.43
N ASN A 90 5.79 3.67 21.62
CA ASN A 90 5.58 3.09 22.95
C ASN A 90 6.87 2.51 23.56
N GLN A 91 7.88 2.18 22.74
CA GLN A 91 9.22 1.76 23.21
C GLN A 91 10.13 2.95 23.58
N GLN A 92 9.65 4.20 23.43
CA GLN A 92 10.35 5.44 23.79
C GLN A 92 9.61 6.28 24.83
N ARG A 93 8.92 5.64 25.78
CA ARG A 93 8.71 6.22 27.11
C ARG A 93 9.90 5.89 28.01
N CYS A 94 10.99 6.64 27.83
CA CYS A 94 12.00 6.76 28.87
C CYS A 94 11.39 7.47 30.09
N PRO A 95 11.63 7.03 31.33
CA PRO A 95 11.09 7.68 32.53
C PRO A 95 11.76 9.03 32.85
N PHE A 96 12.70 9.49 32.03
CA PHE A 96 13.44 10.74 32.22
C PHE A 96 13.32 11.66 31.00
N GLY A 97 12.89 12.90 31.22
CA GLY A 97 12.36 13.80 30.20
C GLY A 97 13.35 14.68 29.40
N ARG A 98 12.74 15.34 28.40
CA ARG A 98 13.20 16.44 27.50
C ARG A 98 14.04 16.01 26.28
N ARG A 99 13.89 16.58 25.07
CA ARG A 99 13.12 17.70 24.47
C ARG A 99 12.96 17.41 22.96
N VAL A 100 11.80 17.71 22.37
CA VAL A 100 11.53 17.61 20.92
C VAL A 100 12.49 18.49 20.11
N LYS A 101 13.04 17.98 19.01
CA LYS A 101 13.68 18.79 17.95
C LYS A 101 12.99 18.55 16.60
N SER A 102 12.24 19.59 16.21
CA SER A 102 11.74 20.02 14.89
C SER A 102 11.50 18.98 13.77
N VAL A 103 10.23 18.88 13.40
CA VAL A 103 9.76 18.65 12.02
C VAL A 103 10.45 19.64 11.07
N ARG A 104 11.05 19.14 9.99
CA ARG A 104 11.41 19.94 8.82
C ARG A 104 10.50 19.51 7.66
N LEU A 105 9.61 20.41 7.27
CA LEU A 105 8.88 20.35 6.01
C LEU A 105 9.87 20.48 4.85
N VAL A 106 9.81 19.58 3.86
CA VAL A 106 10.45 19.78 2.57
C VAL A 106 9.35 19.97 1.52
N PRO A 107 9.28 21.14 0.85
CA PRO A 107 8.34 21.39 -0.23
C PRO A 107 8.94 20.93 -1.56
N GLY A 108 8.13 20.29 -2.42
CA GLY A 108 8.46 20.11 -3.83
C GLY A 108 8.05 18.76 -4.39
N TRP A 109 6.78 18.61 -4.77
CA TRP A 109 6.32 17.52 -5.64
C TRP A 109 5.51 18.13 -6.79
N ALA A 110 6.15 18.21 -7.95
CA ALA A 110 5.55 18.50 -9.24
C ALA A 110 6.06 17.43 -10.21
N GLY A 111 5.18 16.60 -10.72
CA GLY A 111 5.52 15.57 -11.71
C GLY A 111 4.75 14.28 -11.47
N GLY A 112 3.64 14.12 -12.20
CA GLY A 112 2.88 12.88 -12.23
C GLY A 112 3.74 11.73 -12.74
N GLN A 113 3.94 10.74 -11.88
CA GLN A 113 4.34 9.39 -12.23
C GLN A 113 3.40 8.46 -11.49
N TRP A 114 2.74 7.58 -12.22
CA TRP A 114 1.91 6.52 -11.65
C TRP A 114 2.79 5.69 -10.72
N ALA A 115 2.49 5.75 -9.42
CA ALA A 115 3.28 5.14 -8.38
C ALA A 115 3.02 3.64 -8.32
N PHE A 116 3.73 2.88 -9.15
CA PHE A 116 4.13 1.51 -8.81
C PHE A 116 5.62 1.55 -8.40
N GLY A 117 5.93 2.36 -7.39
CA GLY A 117 7.24 2.43 -6.75
C GLY A 117 7.21 1.62 -5.47
N TRP A 118 7.74 0.39 -5.53
CA TRP A 118 7.95 -0.50 -4.38
C TRP A 118 9.24 -0.16 -3.65
#